data_AF-A0A6B2LC95-F1
#
_entry.id   AF-A0A6B2LC95-F1
#
_cell.length_a   1.000
_cell.length_b   1.000
_cell.length_c   1.000
_cell.angle_alpha   90.00
_cell.angle_beta   90.00
_cell.angle_gamma   90.00
#
_symmetry.space_group_name_H-M   'P 1'
#
loop_
_entity.id
_entity.type
_entity.pdbx_description
1 polymer ?
#
loop_
_entity_poly.entity_id
_entity_poly.type
_entity_poly.pdbx_seq_one_letter_code
_entity_poly.pdbx_strand_id
1 'polypeptide(L)'
;MTYEPGQPDEQSWWVNFADSRLFVAYSSRLFAQDEMQVAEHPSLAHLACLLRYDVAKLREYERKVGKGEEVVPPETLKPVFPYTREDDAATPILITGVERRVIVETDANEEKGRPQGLYGNAFGSAEIEVIQRATIPVVPPTTSNIICIAALSHGRGVYTEEEIEDLLVTAYTGFKAALLESIKLSNGGVVPDPPPPCKLVIHTGNWGTGAFGGSKPLMAIIQILAAKLAGIHKLIYHTFSQEGTDGYNEGLKQLNQILETSTTMSDIKQKLLECKFTWGFSDGN
;
A
#
# COMPACT_ATOMS: atom_id res chain seq x y z
N MET A 1 2.05 2.26 -11.76
CA MET A 1 2.68 0.96 -11.41
C MET A 1 2.19 -0.07 -12.43
N THR A 2 3.08 -0.76 -13.15
CA THR A 2 2.68 -1.79 -14.11
C THR A 2 2.47 -3.13 -13.39
N TYR A 3 1.30 -3.74 -13.56
CA TYR A 3 0.95 -5.03 -12.97
C TYR A 3 1.29 -6.14 -13.95
N GLU A 4 2.58 -6.45 -14.05
CA GLU A 4 3.04 -7.55 -14.91
C GLU A 4 2.62 -8.91 -14.32
N PRO A 5 2.17 -9.86 -15.15
CA PRO A 5 1.91 -11.21 -14.68
C PRO A 5 3.21 -11.81 -14.14
N GLY A 6 3.15 -12.37 -12.92
CA GLY A 6 4.26 -13.12 -12.33
C GLY A 6 4.58 -14.38 -13.15
N GLN A 7 5.71 -15.02 -12.82
CA GLN A 7 5.98 -16.35 -13.38
C GLN A 7 4.86 -17.33 -12.97
N PRO A 8 4.56 -18.38 -13.77
CA PRO A 8 3.42 -19.27 -13.51
C PRO A 8 3.44 -19.95 -12.14
N ASP A 9 4.60 -20.08 -11.51
CA ASP A 9 4.84 -20.68 -10.21
C ASP A 9 5.04 -19.66 -9.08
N GLU A 10 4.93 -18.36 -9.38
CA GLU A 10 5.05 -17.26 -8.43
C GLU A 10 3.67 -16.70 -8.06
N GLN A 11 3.48 -16.38 -6.78
CA GLN A 11 2.32 -15.62 -6.32
C GLN A 11 2.74 -14.17 -6.09
N SER A 12 2.06 -13.22 -6.73
CA SER A 12 2.37 -11.80 -6.62
C SER A 12 1.41 -11.08 -5.69
N TRP A 13 1.98 -10.20 -4.85
CA TRP A 13 1.24 -9.27 -4.01
C TRP A 13 1.76 -7.84 -4.21
N TRP A 14 0.86 -6.87 -4.17
CA TRP A 14 1.14 -5.46 -4.40
C TRP A 14 0.91 -4.66 -3.13
N VAL A 15 1.91 -3.92 -2.67
CA VAL A 15 1.78 -3.10 -1.48
C VAL A 15 0.95 -1.86 -1.81
N ASN A 16 -0.08 -1.63 -0.99
CA ASN A 16 -0.83 -0.40 -0.90
C ASN A 16 -0.22 0.44 0.23
N PHE A 17 0.17 1.68 -0.09
CA PHE A 17 0.74 2.64 0.85
C PHE A 17 -0.40 3.32 1.61
N ALA A 18 -1.11 2.53 2.40
CA ALA A 18 -2.35 2.92 3.05
C ALA A 18 -2.13 4.04 4.09
N ASP A 19 -3.18 4.81 4.33
CA ASP A 19 -3.36 5.49 5.61
C ASP A 19 -3.77 4.48 6.71
N SER A 20 -3.63 4.89 7.97
CA SER A 20 -4.18 4.17 9.13
C SER A 20 -5.65 3.76 8.94
N ARG A 21 -6.43 4.60 8.25
CA ARG A 21 -7.79 4.29 7.79
C ARG A 21 -7.73 3.82 6.35
N LEU A 22 -8.10 2.57 6.09
CA LEU A 22 -8.02 1.99 4.75
C LEU A 22 -8.78 2.85 3.71
N PHE A 23 -8.09 3.17 2.61
CA PHE A 23 -8.62 3.91 1.47
C PHE A 23 -9.15 5.31 1.84
N VAL A 24 -8.60 5.98 2.86
CA VAL A 24 -9.22 7.15 3.49
C VAL A 24 -9.70 8.22 2.50
N ALA A 25 -8.95 8.48 1.44
CA ALA A 25 -9.21 9.56 0.50
C ALA A 25 -9.61 9.09 -0.92
N TYR A 26 -9.98 7.81 -1.12
CA TYR A 26 -10.35 7.26 -2.45
C TYR A 26 -11.51 8.00 -3.15
N SER A 27 -12.40 8.62 -2.37
CA SER A 27 -13.54 9.39 -2.88
C SER A 27 -13.26 10.91 -2.92
N SER A 28 -12.00 11.32 -2.76
CA SER A 28 -11.57 12.71 -2.76
C SER A 28 -10.98 13.14 -4.11
N ARG A 29 -10.36 14.33 -4.14
CA ARG A 29 -9.60 14.83 -5.30
C ARG A 29 -8.14 14.39 -5.33
N LEU A 30 -7.66 13.74 -4.26
CA LEU A 30 -6.32 13.19 -4.18
C LEU A 30 -6.19 11.96 -5.08
N PHE A 31 -5.07 11.86 -5.78
CA PHE A 31 -4.75 10.68 -6.61
C PHE A 31 -3.32 10.22 -6.37
N ALA A 32 -3.02 9.87 -5.11
CA ALA A 32 -1.75 9.26 -4.74
C ALA A 32 -1.80 7.73 -4.96
N GLN A 33 -0.76 7.01 -4.52
CA GLN A 33 -0.65 5.57 -4.77
C GLN A 33 -1.83 4.77 -4.23
N ASP A 34 -2.38 5.14 -3.07
CA ASP A 34 -3.54 4.47 -2.48
C ASP A 34 -4.79 4.66 -3.36
N GLU A 35 -5.15 5.92 -3.65
CA GLU A 35 -6.33 6.26 -4.45
C GLU A 35 -6.24 5.71 -5.88
N MET A 36 -5.05 5.75 -6.48
CA MET A 36 -4.80 5.17 -7.80
C MET A 36 -5.08 3.66 -7.80
N GLN A 37 -4.64 2.92 -6.78
CA GLN A 37 -4.90 1.49 -6.71
C GLN A 37 -6.38 1.17 -6.54
N VAL A 38 -7.13 1.98 -5.77
CA VAL A 38 -8.59 1.86 -5.66
C VAL A 38 -9.29 2.15 -6.98
N ALA A 39 -8.87 3.18 -7.72
CA ALA A 39 -9.44 3.51 -9.03
C ALA A 39 -9.19 2.42 -10.07
N GLU A 40 -8.00 1.82 -10.08
CA GLU A 40 -7.66 0.71 -10.98
C GLU A 40 -8.40 -0.59 -10.66
N HIS A 41 -8.82 -0.78 -9.39
CA HIS A 41 -9.54 -1.96 -8.90
C HIS A 41 -10.89 -1.57 -8.27
N PRO A 42 -11.95 -1.34 -9.07
CA PRO A 42 -13.22 -0.80 -8.57
C PRO A 42 -13.86 -1.60 -7.41
N SER A 43 -13.59 -2.90 -7.29
CA SER A 43 -14.04 -3.72 -6.15
C SER A 43 -13.50 -3.23 -4.79
N LEU A 44 -12.35 -2.57 -4.76
CA LEU A 44 -11.81 -1.96 -3.53
C LEU A 44 -12.67 -0.81 -3.03
N ALA A 45 -13.21 0.02 -3.93
CA ALA A 45 -14.15 1.08 -3.56
C ALA A 45 -15.45 0.50 -2.98
N HIS A 46 -15.94 -0.59 -3.55
CA HIS A 46 -17.12 -1.30 -3.02
C HIS A 46 -16.85 -1.89 -1.64
N LEU A 47 -15.66 -2.49 -1.44
CA LEU A 47 -15.23 -2.99 -0.14
C LEU A 47 -15.16 -1.86 0.88
N ALA A 48 -14.58 -0.71 0.52
CA ALA A 48 -14.51 0.47 1.39
C ALA A 48 -15.92 0.92 1.81
N CYS A 49 -16.86 1.03 0.87
CA CYS A 49 -18.26 1.32 1.17
C CYS A 49 -18.89 0.29 2.10
N LEU A 50 -18.71 -1.01 1.83
CA LEU A 50 -19.27 -2.09 2.64
C LEU A 50 -18.74 -2.11 4.07
N LEU A 51 -17.46 -1.81 4.26
CA LEU A 51 -16.84 -1.81 5.59
C LEU A 51 -17.22 -0.55 6.37
N ARG A 52 -17.29 0.61 5.72
CA ARG A 52 -17.61 1.90 6.36
C ARG A 52 -19.08 2.07 6.72
N TYR A 53 -19.98 1.33 6.09
CA TYR A 53 -21.40 1.50 6.31
C TYR A 53 -22.07 0.18 6.67
N ASP A 54 -23.05 0.22 7.57
CA ASP A 54 -24.00 -0.88 7.71
C ASP A 54 -24.89 -0.91 6.46
N VAL A 55 -24.40 -1.56 5.41
CA VAL A 55 -25.05 -1.58 4.09
C VAL A 55 -26.40 -2.27 4.13
N ALA A 56 -26.67 -3.12 5.12
CA ALA A 56 -28.00 -3.66 5.37
C ALA A 56 -28.96 -2.57 5.82
N LYS A 57 -28.56 -1.72 6.78
CA LYS A 57 -29.36 -0.56 7.20
C LYS A 57 -29.54 0.48 6.10
N LEU A 58 -28.51 0.74 5.28
CA LEU A 58 -28.63 1.63 4.12
C LEU A 58 -29.63 1.08 3.09
N ARG A 59 -29.52 -0.20 2.72
CA ARG A 59 -30.45 -0.83 1.77
C ARG A 59 -31.88 -0.88 2.31
N GLU A 60 -32.04 -1.12 3.61
CA GLU A 60 -33.35 -1.09 4.26
C GLU A 60 -33.94 0.32 4.24
N TYR A 61 -33.14 1.34 4.53
CA TYR A 61 -33.52 2.75 4.42
C TYR A 61 -33.92 3.11 2.99
N GLU A 62 -33.09 2.84 1.98
CA GLU A 62 -33.36 3.10 0.56
C GLU A 62 -34.66 2.42 0.10
N ARG A 63 -34.90 1.17 0.52
CA ARG A 63 -36.13 0.43 0.20
C ARG A 63 -37.36 1.07 0.83
N LYS A 64 -37.28 1.53 2.08
CA LYS A 64 -38.40 2.18 2.79
C LYS A 64 -38.70 3.57 2.19
N VAL A 65 -37.67 4.35 1.86
CA VAL A 65 -37.80 5.62 1.12
C VAL A 65 -38.41 5.39 -0.26
N GLY A 66 -37.96 4.38 -1.00
CA GLY A 66 -38.54 4.02 -2.30
C GLY A 66 -40.01 3.57 -2.26
N LYS A 67 -40.52 3.24 -1.07
CA LYS A 67 -41.95 2.95 -0.81
C LYS A 67 -42.74 4.14 -0.30
N GLY A 68 -42.12 5.31 -0.18
CA GLY A 68 -42.75 6.53 0.35
C GLY A 68 -42.99 6.50 1.86
N GLU A 69 -42.29 5.63 2.60
CA GLU A 69 -42.37 5.59 4.06
C GLU A 69 -41.58 6.78 4.65
N GLU A 70 -42.13 7.44 5.67
CA GLU A 70 -41.36 8.40 6.48
C GLU A 70 -40.36 7.63 7.34
N VAL A 71 -39.09 7.64 6.94
CA VAL A 71 -37.99 7.00 7.66
C VAL A 71 -37.00 8.06 8.07
N VAL A 72 -36.68 8.11 9.35
CA VAL A 72 -35.55 8.92 9.84
C VAL A 72 -34.27 8.28 9.30
N PRO A 73 -33.37 9.03 8.64
CA PRO A 73 -32.06 8.52 8.25
C PRO A 73 -31.40 7.92 9.50
N PRO A 74 -30.76 6.74 9.41
CA PRO A 74 -30.19 6.10 10.59
C PRO A 74 -29.23 7.07 11.30
N GLU A 75 -29.69 7.65 12.40
CA GLU A 75 -28.88 8.53 13.24
C GLU A 75 -27.76 7.66 13.81
N THR A 76 -26.54 7.93 13.35
CA THR A 76 -25.30 7.20 13.66
C THR A 76 -25.16 5.81 13.04
N LEU A 77 -25.11 5.75 11.70
CA LEU A 77 -24.11 4.87 11.09
C LEU A 77 -22.72 5.41 11.46
N LYS A 78 -22.24 5.10 12.67
CA LYS A 78 -20.83 5.32 13.00
C LYS A 78 -20.04 4.47 12.00
N PRO A 79 -19.20 5.06 11.15
CA PRO A 79 -18.46 4.25 10.23
C PRO A 79 -17.52 3.36 11.03
N VAL A 80 -17.58 2.05 10.78
CA VAL A 80 -16.55 1.14 11.24
C VAL A 80 -15.45 1.24 10.20
N PHE A 81 -14.36 1.92 10.54
CA PHE A 81 -13.22 1.97 9.64
C PHE A 81 -12.42 0.70 9.81
N PRO A 82 -12.09 -0.01 8.73
CA PRO A 82 -11.04 -1.01 8.79
C PRO A 82 -9.71 -0.26 8.92
N TYR A 83 -8.98 -0.57 9.98
CA TYR A 83 -7.72 0.09 10.32
C TYR A 83 -6.54 -0.78 9.88
N THR A 84 -5.57 -0.17 9.19
CA THR A 84 -4.27 -0.78 8.89
C THR A 84 -3.27 -0.61 10.05
N ARG A 85 -3.67 0.18 11.05
CA ARG A 85 -3.01 0.37 12.34
C ARG A 85 -4.04 0.68 13.43
N GLU A 86 -4.02 -0.04 14.55
CA GLU A 86 -4.92 0.17 15.71
C GLU A 86 -4.09 0.21 17.00
N ASP A 87 -4.29 1.23 17.85
CA ASP A 87 -3.57 1.43 19.12
C ASP A 87 -2.04 1.23 19.02
N ASP A 88 -1.43 1.84 18.00
CA ASP A 88 0.00 1.72 17.67
C ASP A 88 0.50 0.33 17.27
N ALA A 89 -0.41 -0.61 17.03
CA ALA A 89 -0.09 -1.91 16.47
C ALA A 89 -0.40 -1.98 14.97
N ALA A 90 0.50 -2.60 14.21
CA ALA A 90 0.28 -2.88 12.80
C ALA A 90 -0.84 -3.92 12.61
N THR A 91 -1.87 -3.57 11.84
CA THR A 91 -3.01 -4.45 11.52
C THR A 91 -3.15 -4.57 10.01
N PRO A 92 -2.20 -5.24 9.31
CA PRO A 92 -2.21 -5.28 7.85
C PRO A 92 -3.51 -5.89 7.31
N ILE A 93 -4.04 -5.29 6.25
CA ILE A 93 -5.24 -5.77 5.57
C ILE A 93 -4.83 -6.43 4.27
N LEU A 94 -5.25 -7.68 4.07
CA LEU A 94 -4.99 -8.46 2.88
C LEU A 94 -6.25 -8.57 2.04
N ILE A 95 -6.15 -8.32 0.74
CA ILE A 95 -7.27 -8.41 -0.20
C ILE A 95 -6.80 -9.19 -1.42
N THR A 96 -7.47 -10.29 -1.75
CA THR A 96 -7.00 -11.25 -2.76
C THR A 96 -7.94 -11.31 -3.97
N GLY A 97 -7.36 -11.64 -5.13
CA GLY A 97 -8.12 -11.87 -6.36
C GLY A 97 -8.95 -10.68 -6.86
N VAL A 98 -8.55 -9.44 -6.54
CA VAL A 98 -9.31 -8.25 -6.97
C VAL A 98 -9.02 -7.92 -8.41
N GLU A 99 -10.07 -7.69 -9.20
CA GLU A 99 -9.91 -7.37 -10.61
C GLU A 99 -9.38 -5.96 -10.81
N ARG A 100 -8.36 -5.85 -11.66
CA ARG A 100 -7.89 -4.61 -12.23
C ARG A 100 -8.64 -4.37 -13.55
N ARG A 101 -9.34 -3.25 -13.62
CA ARG A 101 -10.26 -2.93 -14.72
C ARG A 101 -9.76 -1.78 -15.59
N VAL A 102 -8.96 -0.87 -15.02
CA VAL A 102 -8.41 0.28 -15.74
C VAL A 102 -6.96 0.53 -15.32
N ILE A 103 -6.26 1.30 -16.15
CA ILE A 103 -4.98 1.95 -15.86
C ILE A 103 -5.21 3.45 -15.99
N VAL A 104 -4.67 4.25 -15.09
CA VAL A 104 -4.65 5.71 -15.26
C VAL A 104 -3.21 6.15 -15.50
N GLU A 105 -2.93 6.69 -16.68
CA GLU A 105 -1.60 7.23 -17.01
C GLU A 105 -1.33 8.53 -16.22
N THR A 106 -0.42 8.49 -15.25
CA THR A 106 -0.13 9.64 -14.37
C THR A 106 1.06 10.50 -14.78
N ASP A 107 1.88 10.04 -15.73
CA ASP A 107 3.11 10.74 -16.11
C ASP A 107 2.85 12.12 -16.72
N ALA A 108 3.87 12.94 -16.90
CA ALA A 108 3.76 14.18 -17.67
C ALA A 108 3.62 13.89 -19.18
N ASN A 109 2.68 14.55 -19.86
CA ASN A 109 2.52 14.53 -21.32
C ASN A 109 1.74 15.77 -21.79
N GLU A 110 2.44 16.71 -22.41
CA GLU A 110 1.88 17.96 -22.91
C GLU A 110 0.87 17.75 -24.05
N GLU A 111 1.19 16.86 -25.01
CA GLU A 111 0.34 16.58 -26.17
C GLU A 111 -1.03 15.98 -25.80
N LYS A 112 -1.10 15.24 -24.68
CA LYS A 112 -2.34 14.66 -24.14
C LYS A 112 -3.09 15.60 -23.17
N GLY A 113 -2.55 16.79 -22.89
CA GLY A 113 -3.14 17.78 -21.99
C GLY A 113 -2.83 17.56 -20.49
N ARG A 114 -1.78 16.78 -20.16
CA ARG A 114 -1.29 16.54 -18.79
C ARG A 114 0.19 16.96 -18.63
N PRO A 115 0.58 18.22 -18.91
CA PRO A 115 1.98 18.64 -18.97
C PRO A 115 2.76 18.46 -17.65
N GLN A 116 2.07 18.48 -16.51
CA GLN A 116 2.65 18.24 -15.18
C GLN A 116 2.28 16.86 -14.61
N GLY A 117 1.63 16.02 -15.42
CA GLY A 117 1.07 14.73 -15.00
C GLY A 117 -0.23 14.83 -14.22
N LEU A 118 -0.66 13.70 -13.67
CA LEU A 118 -1.92 13.53 -12.94
C LEU A 118 -1.72 12.89 -11.56
N TYR A 119 -0.50 12.85 -11.02
CA TYR A 119 -0.28 12.28 -9.69
C TYR A 119 -0.63 13.29 -8.58
N GLY A 120 -1.20 12.81 -7.47
CA GLY A 120 -1.52 13.64 -6.31
C GLY A 120 -2.58 14.70 -6.60
N ASN A 121 -2.34 15.94 -6.14
CA ASN A 121 -3.26 17.06 -6.33
C ASN A 121 -3.41 17.52 -7.79
N ALA A 122 -2.48 17.13 -8.68
CA ALA A 122 -2.58 17.44 -10.10
C ALA A 122 -3.82 16.80 -10.74
N PHE A 123 -4.23 15.61 -10.26
CA PHE A 123 -5.47 14.96 -10.69
C PHE A 123 -6.69 15.82 -10.37
N GLY A 124 -6.79 16.30 -9.13
CA GLY A 124 -7.90 17.11 -8.64
C GLY A 124 -8.08 18.44 -9.37
N SER A 125 -7.02 18.92 -10.03
CA SER A 125 -6.98 20.16 -10.78
C SER A 125 -7.10 19.94 -12.30
N ALA A 126 -7.08 18.70 -12.78
CA ALA A 126 -7.16 18.37 -14.19
C ALA A 126 -8.62 18.38 -14.68
N GLU A 127 -8.79 18.78 -15.95
CA GLU A 127 -10.08 18.68 -16.64
C GLU A 127 -10.51 17.22 -16.77
N ILE A 128 -11.82 16.96 -16.62
CA ILE A 128 -12.39 15.60 -16.66
C ILE A 128 -12.01 14.88 -17.97
N GLU A 129 -11.99 15.59 -19.09
CA GLU A 129 -11.63 15.02 -20.38
C GLU A 129 -10.17 14.53 -20.44
N VAL A 130 -9.25 15.21 -19.74
CA VAL A 130 -7.84 14.79 -19.64
C VAL A 130 -7.76 13.47 -18.86
N ILE A 131 -8.47 13.38 -17.74
CA ILE A 131 -8.54 12.17 -16.92
C ILE A 131 -9.15 11.00 -17.71
N GLN A 132 -10.24 11.25 -18.44
CA GLN A 132 -10.88 10.23 -19.27
C GLN A 132 -9.93 9.70 -20.37
N ARG A 133 -9.20 10.58 -21.06
CA ARG A 133 -8.20 10.17 -22.06
C ARG A 133 -7.02 9.41 -21.47
N ALA A 134 -6.64 9.71 -20.22
CA ALA A 134 -5.58 9.01 -19.50
C ALA A 134 -6.04 7.65 -18.92
N THR A 135 -7.34 7.36 -18.91
CA THR A 135 -7.91 6.12 -18.38
C THR A 135 -8.04 5.07 -19.47
N ILE A 136 -7.31 3.97 -19.34
CA ILE A 136 -7.22 2.90 -20.33
C ILE A 136 -7.88 1.63 -19.76
N PRO A 137 -8.85 1.02 -20.46
CA PRO A 137 -9.46 -0.23 -20.01
C PRO A 137 -8.46 -1.39 -20.11
N VAL A 138 -8.47 -2.27 -19.10
CA VAL A 138 -7.69 -3.51 -19.09
C VAL A 138 -8.58 -4.65 -19.61
N VAL A 139 -8.27 -5.16 -20.81
CA VAL A 139 -9.06 -6.20 -21.49
C VAL A 139 -8.14 -7.31 -22.01
N PRO A 140 -8.30 -8.57 -21.56
CA PRO A 140 -9.18 -9.00 -20.47
C PRO A 140 -8.72 -8.42 -19.11
N PRO A 141 -9.61 -8.31 -18.11
CA PRO A 141 -9.23 -7.92 -16.75
C PRO A 141 -8.13 -8.83 -16.20
N THR A 142 -7.22 -8.26 -15.42
CA THR A 142 -6.27 -9.03 -14.61
C THR A 142 -6.72 -9.06 -13.15
N THR A 143 -6.14 -9.92 -12.33
CA THR A 143 -6.41 -9.99 -10.89
C THR A 143 -5.16 -9.71 -10.08
N SER A 144 -5.31 -9.01 -8.95
CA SER A 144 -4.23 -8.63 -8.05
C SER A 144 -4.51 -9.11 -6.62
N ASN A 145 -3.46 -9.44 -5.88
CA ASN A 145 -3.51 -9.52 -4.43
C ASN A 145 -2.83 -8.27 -3.85
N ILE A 146 -3.40 -7.70 -2.78
CA ILE A 146 -3.02 -6.40 -2.23
C ILE A 146 -2.76 -6.52 -0.73
N ILE A 147 -1.64 -5.92 -0.29
CA ILE A 147 -1.25 -5.80 1.12
C ILE A 147 -1.35 -4.33 1.50
N CYS A 148 -2.26 -3.96 2.40
CA CYS A 148 -2.41 -2.61 2.90
C CYS A 148 -1.68 -2.44 4.23
N ILE A 149 -0.64 -1.59 4.25
CA ILE A 149 0.15 -1.26 5.44
C ILE A 149 0.38 0.25 5.53
N ALA A 150 0.21 0.82 6.72
CA ALA A 150 0.43 2.25 6.96
C ALA A 150 1.84 2.50 7.50
N ALA A 151 2.58 3.39 6.85
CA ALA A 151 3.82 3.91 7.39
C ALA A 151 3.53 4.95 8.49
N LEU A 152 4.53 5.18 9.36
CA LEU A 152 4.54 6.35 10.23
C LEU A 152 4.49 7.64 9.39
N SER A 153 3.85 8.68 9.91
CA SER A 153 3.66 9.95 9.21
C SER A 153 3.98 11.15 10.11
N HIS A 154 4.35 12.26 9.48
CA HIS A 154 4.52 13.58 10.14
C HIS A 154 5.61 13.65 11.23
N GLY A 155 6.55 12.71 11.27
CA GLY A 155 7.69 12.77 12.17
C GLY A 155 8.69 13.86 11.79
N ARG A 156 9.64 14.15 12.69
CA ARG A 156 10.64 15.21 12.53
C ARG A 156 11.97 14.81 13.12
N GLY A 157 13.06 15.32 12.54
CA GLY A 157 14.41 15.09 13.06
C GLY A 157 14.91 13.68 12.78
N VAL A 158 15.75 13.17 13.67
CA VAL A 158 16.35 11.84 13.56
C VAL A 158 15.34 10.79 14.00
N TYR A 159 15.24 9.68 13.26
CA TYR A 159 14.39 8.55 13.62
C TYR A 159 14.80 7.95 14.97
N THR A 160 13.82 7.66 15.81
CA THR A 160 14.04 6.98 17.10
C THR A 160 14.12 5.47 16.94
N GLU A 161 14.58 4.76 17.98
CA GLU A 161 14.55 3.28 17.99
C GLU A 161 13.14 2.74 17.84
N GLU A 162 12.19 3.33 18.56
CA GLU A 162 10.78 2.95 18.52
C GLU A 162 10.19 3.13 17.12
N GLU A 163 10.49 4.24 16.44
CA GLU A 163 10.01 4.47 15.08
C GLU A 163 10.59 3.46 14.08
N ILE A 164 11.89 3.15 14.18
CA ILE A 164 12.54 2.15 13.32
C ILE A 164 11.96 0.75 13.57
N GLU A 165 11.76 0.39 14.84
CA GLU A 165 11.20 -0.89 15.23
C GLU A 165 9.75 -1.03 14.75
N ASP A 166 8.94 0.00 14.91
CA ASP A 166 7.55 0.05 14.45
C ASP A 166 7.43 -0.11 12.92
N LEU A 167 8.26 0.59 12.16
CA LEU A 167 8.31 0.45 10.70
C LEU A 167 8.70 -0.96 10.28
N LEU A 168 9.67 -1.57 10.96
CA LEU A 168 10.10 -2.95 10.69
C LEU A 168 9.00 -3.95 11.02
N VAL A 169 8.37 -3.84 12.18
CA VAL A 169 7.27 -4.70 12.62
C VAL A 169 6.10 -4.59 11.66
N THR A 170 5.76 -3.37 11.22
CA THR A 170 4.67 -3.13 10.27
C THR A 170 4.90 -3.83 8.94
N ALA A 171 6.06 -3.60 8.32
CA ALA A 171 6.41 -4.23 7.04
C ALA A 171 6.52 -5.77 7.19
N TYR A 172 7.20 -6.25 8.24
CA TYR A 172 7.34 -7.68 8.51
C TYR A 172 5.98 -8.36 8.68
N THR A 173 5.08 -7.78 9.47
CA THR A 173 3.76 -8.36 9.73
C THR A 173 2.93 -8.44 8.45
N GLY A 174 2.91 -7.37 7.64
CA GLY A 174 2.22 -7.37 6.34
C GLY A 174 2.78 -8.42 5.38
N PHE A 175 4.11 -8.51 5.26
CA PHE A 175 4.76 -9.46 4.35
C PHE A 175 4.59 -10.91 4.82
N LYS A 176 4.71 -11.15 6.13
CA LYS A 176 4.52 -12.48 6.71
C LYS A 176 3.06 -12.93 6.57
N ALA A 177 2.10 -12.03 6.78
CA ALA A 177 0.69 -12.33 6.59
C ALA A 177 0.40 -12.71 5.13
N ALA A 178 0.95 -11.97 4.15
CA ALA A 178 0.81 -12.29 2.73
C ALA A 178 1.41 -13.66 2.37
N LEU A 179 2.54 -14.05 2.97
CA LEU A 179 3.12 -15.38 2.79
C LEU A 179 2.19 -16.48 3.30
N LEU A 180 1.68 -16.32 4.52
CA LEU A 180 0.78 -17.29 5.13
C LEU A 180 -0.54 -17.40 4.35
N GLU A 181 -1.10 -16.28 3.90
CA GLU A 181 -2.32 -16.28 3.08
C GLU A 181 -2.08 -16.92 1.71
N SER A 182 -0.92 -16.69 1.08
CA SER A 182 -0.55 -17.35 -0.18
C SER A 182 -0.45 -18.87 -0.05
N ILE A 183 0.15 -19.35 1.06
CA ILE A 183 0.21 -20.77 1.39
C ILE A 183 -1.21 -21.30 1.60
N LYS A 184 -2.02 -20.59 2.39
CA LYS A 184 -3.39 -20.98 2.71
C LYS A 184 -4.27 -21.13 1.46
N LEU A 185 -4.22 -20.15 0.56
CA LEU A 185 -4.95 -20.18 -0.72
C LEU A 185 -4.53 -21.35 -1.61
N SER A 186 -3.24 -21.70 -1.61
CA SER A 186 -2.72 -22.81 -2.40
C SER A 186 -3.04 -24.19 -1.81
N ASN A 187 -3.42 -24.25 -0.53
CA ASN A 187 -3.63 -25.49 0.22
C ASN A 187 -5.07 -25.61 0.75
N GLY A 188 -6.05 -25.18 -0.04
CA GLY A 188 -7.47 -25.40 0.25
C GLY A 188 -7.98 -24.68 1.50
N GLY A 189 -7.37 -23.54 1.87
CA GLY A 189 -7.80 -22.74 3.00
C GLY A 189 -7.09 -23.04 4.33
N VAL A 190 -6.07 -23.90 4.32
CA VAL A 190 -5.31 -24.31 5.51
C VAL A 190 -3.83 -23.99 5.33
N VAL A 191 -3.14 -23.59 6.41
CA VAL A 191 -1.68 -23.48 6.44
C VAL A 191 -1.12 -24.78 7.03
N PRO A 192 -0.45 -25.65 6.23
CA PRO A 192 0.14 -26.88 6.73
C PRO A 192 1.30 -26.61 7.71
N ASP A 193 1.58 -27.57 8.59
CA ASP A 193 2.74 -27.55 9.50
C ASP A 193 3.62 -28.79 9.25
N PRO A 194 4.88 -28.63 8.77
CA PRO A 194 5.51 -27.37 8.42
C PRO A 194 4.92 -26.74 7.13
N PRO A 195 5.00 -25.41 6.97
CA PRO A 195 4.49 -24.73 5.77
C PRO A 195 5.29 -25.15 4.53
N PRO A 196 4.62 -25.43 3.39
CA PRO A 196 5.28 -25.79 2.16
C PRO A 196 6.04 -24.58 1.57
N PRO A 197 7.04 -24.83 0.68
CA PRO A 197 7.69 -23.75 -0.06
C PRO A 197 6.67 -22.93 -0.85
N CYS A 198 6.76 -21.60 -0.73
CA CYS A 198 5.93 -20.66 -1.47
C CYS A 198 6.82 -19.62 -2.15
N LYS A 199 6.72 -19.49 -3.48
CA LYS A 199 7.44 -18.48 -4.25
C LYS A 199 6.65 -17.17 -4.26
N LEU A 200 6.59 -16.52 -3.11
CA LEU A 200 5.91 -15.24 -2.95
C LEU A 200 6.78 -14.07 -3.45
N VAL A 201 6.23 -13.29 -4.37
CA VAL A 201 6.80 -12.04 -4.88
C VAL A 201 6.01 -10.86 -4.31
N ILE A 202 6.69 -9.93 -3.65
CA ILE A 202 6.09 -8.69 -3.18
C ILE A 202 6.57 -7.54 -4.07
N HIS A 203 5.62 -6.81 -4.64
CA HIS A 203 5.85 -5.58 -5.38
C HIS A 203 5.57 -4.38 -4.48
N THR A 204 6.58 -3.54 -4.28
CA THR A 204 6.49 -2.35 -3.45
C THR A 204 7.21 -1.17 -4.10
N GLY A 205 7.43 -0.08 -3.37
CA GLY A 205 8.21 1.06 -3.81
C GLY A 205 8.53 1.97 -2.62
N ASN A 206 8.50 3.27 -2.86
CA ASN A 206 8.84 4.30 -1.87
C ASN A 206 7.73 4.51 -0.81
N TRP A 207 7.38 3.44 -0.10
CA TRP A 207 6.37 3.40 0.97
C TRP A 207 6.67 4.45 2.04
N GLY A 208 5.71 5.33 2.30
CA GLY A 208 5.81 6.34 3.36
C GLY A 208 6.73 7.54 3.07
N THR A 209 7.30 7.68 1.86
CA THR A 209 8.31 8.73 1.60
C THR A 209 7.79 9.98 0.85
N GLY A 210 6.55 9.95 0.38
CA GLY A 210 5.89 11.09 -0.31
C GLY A 210 5.19 11.97 0.71
N ALA A 211 3.85 11.94 0.72
CA ALA A 211 3.01 12.72 1.63
C ALA A 211 3.38 12.54 3.11
N PHE A 212 3.88 11.37 3.51
CA PHE A 212 4.23 11.07 4.90
C PHE A 212 5.64 11.55 5.29
N GLY A 213 6.47 11.95 4.32
CA GLY A 213 7.79 12.55 4.56
C GLY A 213 8.87 11.59 5.05
N GLY A 214 8.72 10.27 4.85
CA GLY A 214 9.69 9.28 5.29
C GLY A 214 11.02 9.30 4.53
N SER A 215 12.09 8.82 5.18
CA SER A 215 13.41 8.67 4.57
C SER A 215 13.44 7.55 3.53
N LYS A 216 13.71 7.88 2.25
CA LYS A 216 13.79 6.89 1.16
C LYS A 216 14.82 5.77 1.42
N PRO A 217 16.07 6.06 1.84
CA PRO A 217 17.02 5.01 2.20
C PRO A 217 16.55 4.12 3.35
N LEU A 218 16.01 4.71 4.42
CA LEU A 218 15.54 3.94 5.58
C LEU A 218 14.37 3.02 5.19
N MET A 219 13.38 3.53 4.46
CA MET A 219 12.22 2.75 4.02
C MET A 219 12.62 1.60 3.08
N ALA A 220 13.64 1.79 2.24
CA ALA A 220 14.19 0.70 1.43
C ALA A 220 14.83 -0.38 2.32
N ILE A 221 15.66 0.02 3.30
CA ILE A 221 16.29 -0.90 4.26
C ILE A 221 15.24 -1.72 5.01
N ILE A 222 14.24 -1.04 5.59
CA ILE A 222 13.15 -1.65 6.37
C ILE A 222 12.43 -2.72 5.54
N GLN A 223 12.03 -2.38 4.31
CA GLN A 223 11.29 -3.33 3.46
C GLN A 223 12.16 -4.52 3.02
N ILE A 224 13.44 -4.31 2.70
CA ILE A 224 14.35 -5.41 2.34
C ILE A 224 14.56 -6.35 3.54
N LEU A 225 14.80 -5.78 4.73
CA LEU A 225 15.01 -6.55 5.95
C LEU A 225 13.74 -7.31 6.35
N ALA A 226 12.58 -6.67 6.32
CA ALA A 226 11.27 -7.29 6.56
C ALA A 226 11.03 -8.47 5.61
N ALA A 227 11.32 -8.30 4.31
CA ALA A 227 11.16 -9.37 3.32
C ALA A 227 12.07 -10.58 3.61
N LYS A 228 13.33 -10.32 3.97
CA LYS A 228 14.27 -11.38 4.39
C LYS A 228 13.79 -12.14 5.63
N LEU A 229 13.35 -11.41 6.66
CA LEU A 229 12.87 -11.99 7.92
C LEU A 229 11.56 -12.77 7.73
N ALA A 230 10.65 -12.27 6.88
CA ALA A 230 9.39 -12.95 6.60
C ALA A 230 9.55 -14.22 5.75
N GLY A 231 10.70 -14.39 5.07
CA GLY A 231 10.96 -15.51 4.16
C GLY A 231 10.38 -15.30 2.76
N ILE A 232 10.31 -14.04 2.30
CA ILE A 232 9.79 -13.69 0.99
C ILE A 232 10.78 -14.12 -0.10
N HIS A 233 10.29 -14.76 -1.16
CA HIS A 233 11.13 -15.26 -2.23
C HIS A 233 11.78 -14.12 -3.04
N LYS A 234 11.00 -13.09 -3.36
CA LYS A 234 11.46 -11.95 -4.16
C LYS A 234 10.75 -10.66 -3.74
N LEU A 235 11.51 -9.59 -3.57
CA LEU A 235 10.99 -8.24 -3.39
C LEU A 235 11.32 -7.43 -4.65
N ILE A 236 10.30 -6.94 -5.34
CA ILE A 236 10.44 -6.04 -6.50
C ILE A 236 10.16 -4.63 -6.01
N TYR A 237 11.19 -3.78 -6.03
CA TYR A 237 11.12 -2.40 -5.56
C TYR A 237 11.02 -1.44 -6.75
N HIS A 238 9.87 -0.79 -6.89
CA HIS A 238 9.62 0.18 -7.96
C HIS A 238 9.99 1.59 -7.47
N THR A 239 11.01 2.19 -8.08
CA THR A 239 11.59 3.47 -7.61
C THR A 239 10.91 4.72 -8.20
N PHE A 240 10.29 4.60 -9.38
CA PHE A 240 9.50 5.62 -10.09
C PHE A 240 10.22 6.94 -10.48
N SER A 241 11.39 7.24 -9.91
CA SER A 241 12.19 8.42 -10.24
C SER A 241 13.67 8.17 -9.99
N GLN A 242 14.52 9.09 -10.46
CA GLN A 242 15.95 9.06 -10.16
C GLN A 242 16.19 9.20 -8.65
N GLU A 243 15.51 10.13 -7.98
CA GLU A 243 15.61 10.32 -6.53
C GLU A 243 15.20 9.05 -5.74
N GLY A 244 14.14 8.36 -6.19
CA GLY A 244 13.75 7.07 -5.61
C GLY A 244 14.82 6.00 -5.81
N THR A 245 15.47 6.00 -6.97
CA THR A 245 16.55 5.06 -7.31
C THR A 245 17.80 5.31 -6.48
N ASP A 246 18.17 6.57 -6.30
CA ASP A 246 19.30 6.97 -5.46
C ASP A 246 19.05 6.60 -3.99
N GLY A 247 17.83 6.86 -3.50
CA GLY A 247 17.42 6.47 -2.15
C GLY A 247 17.47 4.96 -1.93
N TYR A 248 16.98 4.16 -2.89
CA TYR A 248 17.06 2.70 -2.84
C TYR A 248 18.51 2.20 -2.83
N ASN A 249 19.36 2.71 -3.73
CA ASN A 249 20.75 2.28 -3.85
C ASN A 249 21.56 2.61 -2.60
N GLU A 250 21.35 3.80 -2.03
CA GLU A 250 22.00 4.19 -0.78
C GLU A 250 21.55 3.30 0.38
N GLY A 251 20.24 3.04 0.50
CA GLY A 251 19.70 2.12 1.51
C GLY A 251 20.27 0.70 1.37
N LEU A 252 20.31 0.16 0.15
CA LEU A 252 20.86 -1.18 -0.12
C LEU A 252 22.34 -1.27 0.24
N LYS A 253 23.13 -0.27 -0.13
CA LYS A 253 24.55 -0.18 0.21
C LYS A 253 24.77 -0.18 1.72
N GLN A 254 24.03 0.64 2.45
CA GLN A 254 24.14 0.72 3.92
C GLN A 254 23.68 -0.57 4.59
N LEU A 255 22.58 -1.18 4.13
CA LEU A 255 22.13 -2.47 4.67
C LEU A 255 23.18 -3.57 4.49
N ASN A 256 23.82 -3.65 3.31
CA ASN A 256 24.87 -4.64 3.08
C ASN A 256 26.04 -4.47 4.07
N GLN A 257 26.49 -3.23 4.32
CA GLN A 257 27.53 -2.93 5.31
C GLN A 257 27.11 -3.31 6.74
N ILE A 258 25.85 -3.04 7.10
CA ILE A 258 25.29 -3.43 8.40
C ILE A 258 25.30 -4.95 8.55
N LEU A 259 24.82 -5.68 7.55
CA LEU A 259 24.71 -7.15 7.58
C LEU A 259 26.06 -7.85 7.57
N GLU A 260 27.10 -7.29 6.94
CA GLU A 260 28.46 -7.85 6.97
C GLU A 260 29.04 -7.94 8.37
N THR A 261 28.61 -7.07 9.27
CA THR A 261 29.22 -6.88 10.58
C THR A 261 28.25 -7.17 11.73
N SER A 262 27.01 -7.56 11.44
CA SER A 262 25.96 -7.82 12.44
C SER A 262 25.63 -9.31 12.50
N THR A 263 25.50 -9.83 13.71
CA THR A 263 25.19 -11.25 13.95
C THR A 263 23.79 -11.46 14.53
N THR A 264 23.23 -10.42 15.15
CA THR A 264 21.92 -10.44 15.77
C THR A 264 21.02 -9.31 15.26
N MET A 265 19.72 -9.44 15.48
CA MET A 265 18.77 -8.34 15.22
C MET A 265 19.06 -7.11 16.08
N SER A 266 19.54 -7.29 17.31
CA SER A 266 19.95 -6.19 18.17
C SER A 266 21.12 -5.40 17.56
N ASP A 267 22.11 -6.10 16.99
CA ASP A 267 23.25 -5.45 16.30
C ASP A 267 22.78 -4.64 15.08
N ILE A 268 21.83 -5.20 14.31
CA ILE A 268 21.24 -4.51 13.15
C ILE A 268 20.51 -3.24 13.60
N LYS A 269 19.66 -3.32 14.63
CA LYS A 269 18.93 -2.16 15.17
C LYS A 269 19.89 -1.06 15.64
N GLN A 270 20.92 -1.43 16.41
CA GLN A 270 21.90 -0.47 16.89
C GLN A 270 22.61 0.27 15.75
N LYS A 271 23.02 -0.43 14.69
CA LYS A 271 23.69 0.22 13.56
C LYS A 271 22.76 1.10 12.74
N LEU A 272 21.48 0.72 12.60
CA LEU A 272 20.49 1.58 11.96
C LEU A 272 20.32 2.91 12.72
N LEU A 273 20.38 2.88 14.06
CA LEU A 273 20.38 4.09 14.87
C LEU A 273 21.64 4.94 14.67
N GLU A 274 22.81 4.30 14.56
CA GLU A 274 24.08 4.96 14.32
C GLU A 274 24.14 5.67 12.94
N CYS A 275 23.36 5.19 11.95
CA CYS A 275 23.20 5.85 10.66
C CYS A 275 22.46 7.21 10.75
N LYS A 276 21.73 7.48 11.85
CA LYS A 276 21.04 8.74 12.12
C LYS A 276 20.18 9.23 10.94
N PHE A 277 19.39 8.34 10.34
CA PHE A 277 18.44 8.74 9.31
C PHE A 277 17.52 9.84 9.84
N THR A 278 17.20 10.80 8.98
CA THR A 278 16.29 11.90 9.31
C THR A 278 15.01 11.78 8.51
N TRP A 279 13.89 12.15 9.13
CA TRP A 279 12.65 12.43 8.41
C TRP A 279 12.91 13.41 7.26
N GLY A 280 12.30 13.12 6.11
CA GLY A 280 12.31 13.98 4.94
C GLY A 280 11.20 15.04 5.00
N PHE A 281 10.91 15.64 3.85
CA PHE A 281 9.82 16.59 3.70
C PHE A 281 8.61 15.90 3.07
N SER A 282 7.42 16.17 3.61
CA SER A 282 6.17 15.84 2.92
C SER A 282 6.09 16.64 1.63
N ASP A 283 5.72 15.99 0.54
CA ASP A 283 5.50 16.64 -0.76
C ASP A 283 4.11 17.30 -0.89
N GLY A 284 3.28 17.21 0.15
CA GLY A 284 2.00 17.91 0.22
C GLY A 284 0.96 17.43 -0.80
N ASN A 285 1.10 16.20 -1.29
CA ASN A 285 0.01 15.51 -1.99
C ASN A 285 -1.25 15.49 -1.11
#